data_AF-W1IU31-F1
#
_entry.id   AF-W1IU31-F1
#
_cell.length_a   1.000
_cell.length_b   1.000
_cell.length_c   1.000
_cell.angle_alpha   90.00
_cell.angle_beta   90.00
_cell.angle_gamma   90.00
#
_symmetry.space_group_name_H-M   'P 1'
#
loop_
_entity.id
_entity.type
_entity.pdbx_description
1 polymer ?
#
loop_
_entity_poly.entity_id
_entity_poly.type
_entity_poly.pdbx_seq_one_letter_code
_entity_poly.pdbx_strand_id
1 'polypeptide(L)' 'MQENESKMEHFIIPDEHLVIIPEQLKAEFPLPAQQQAEIEHSRKTIADIIAGHTPCLLVSG' A
#
# COMPACT_ATOMS: atom_id res chain seq x y z
N MET A 1 39.39 -24.30 -16.06
CA MET A 1 38.32 -23.30 -15.89
C MET A 1 37.41 -23.84 -14.83
N GLN A 2 37.42 -23.25 -13.64
CA GLN A 2 36.61 -23.70 -12.51
C GLN A 2 35.46 -22.71 -12.39
N GLU A 3 34.25 -23.18 -12.68
CA GLU A 3 33.04 -22.39 -12.59
C GLU A 3 32.84 -21.95 -11.14
N ASN A 4 32.77 -20.64 -11.03
CA ASN A 4 32.48 -19.83 -9.88
C ASN A 4 31.01 -20.02 -9.48
N GLU A 5 30.75 -21.13 -8.79
CA GLU A 5 29.54 -21.28 -7.98
C GLU A 5 29.62 -20.33 -6.79
N SER A 6 29.19 -19.08 -6.98
CA SER A 6 28.78 -18.23 -5.88
C SER A 6 27.54 -18.87 -5.27
N LYS A 7 27.77 -19.81 -4.34
CA LYS A 7 26.76 -20.38 -3.47
C LYS A 7 26.06 -19.22 -2.76
N MET A 8 24.88 -18.84 -3.24
CA MET A 8 23.96 -18.01 -2.46
C MET A 8 23.55 -18.87 -1.26
N GLU A 9 24.27 -18.72 -0.16
CA GLU A 9 23.80 -19.23 1.11
C GLU A 9 22.53 -18.45 1.45
N HIS A 10 21.36 -19.08 1.31
CA HIS A 10 20.15 -18.60 1.95
C HIS A 10 20.42 -18.67 3.45
N PHE A 11 20.91 -17.57 4.01
CA PHE A 11 20.92 -17.38 5.44
C PHE A 11 19.47 -17.48 5.88
N ILE A 12 19.12 -18.53 6.63
CA ILE A 12 17.81 -18.60 7.29
C ILE A 12 17.85 -17.50 8.35
N ILE A 13 17.30 -16.33 8.03
CA ILE A 13 17.11 -15.25 9.00
C ILE A 13 16.01 -15.75 9.96
N PRO A 14 16.31 -15.98 11.25
CA PRO A 14 15.45 -16.72 12.16
C PRO A 14 14.09 -16.06 12.49
N ASP A 15 13.78 -14.91 11.87
CA ASP A 15 12.57 -14.12 12.05
C ASP A 15 11.91 -13.69 10.71
N GLU A 16 12.26 -14.34 9.61
CA GLU A 16 11.54 -14.12 8.35
C GLU A 16 10.09 -14.63 8.46
N HIS A 17 9.15 -13.69 8.60
CA HIS A 17 7.72 -13.99 8.59
C HIS A 17 7.18 -13.94 7.17
N LEU A 18 6.36 -14.93 6.80
CA LEU A 18 5.60 -14.88 5.55
C LEU A 18 4.58 -13.73 5.62
N VAL A 19 4.78 -12.70 4.81
CA VAL A 19 3.85 -11.57 4.69
C VAL A 19 2.81 -11.93 3.63
N ILE A 20 1.53 -11.68 3.93
CA ILE A 20 0.45 -11.82 2.94
C ILE A 20 0.74 -10.90 1.75
N ILE A 21 0.67 -11.42 0.54
CA ILE A 21 0.95 -10.63 -0.66
C ILE A 21 -0.15 -9.57 -0.81
N PRO A 22 0.16 -8.32 -1.22
CA PRO A 22 -0.83 -7.25 -1.32
C PRO A 22 -2.10 -7.62 -2.11
N GLU A 23 -1.96 -8.38 -3.18
CA GLU A 23 -3.10 -8.83 -3.99
C GLU A 23 -3.98 -9.86 -3.26
N GLN A 24 -3.40 -10.72 -2.43
CA GLN A 24 -4.15 -11.64 -1.57
C GLN A 24 -4.93 -10.87 -0.51
N LEU A 25 -4.30 -9.88 0.13
CA LEU A 25 -4.96 -9.03 1.12
C LEU A 25 -6.14 -8.25 0.53
N LYS A 26 -5.97 -7.66 -0.66
CA LYS A 26 -7.05 -6.97 -1.36
C LYS A 26 -8.19 -7.90 -1.78
N ALA A 27 -7.88 -9.16 -2.10
CA ALA A 27 -8.88 -10.16 -2.45
C ALA A 27 -9.67 -10.65 -1.22
N GLU A 28 -9.02 -10.80 -0.06
CA GLU A 28 -9.66 -11.16 1.21
C GLU A 28 -10.53 -10.01 1.76
N PHE A 29 -10.10 -8.77 1.55
CA PHE A 29 -10.78 -7.56 2.04
C PHE A 29 -11.08 -6.59 0.88
N PRO A 30 -12.00 -6.93 -0.03
CA PRO A 30 -12.33 -6.08 -1.17
C PRO A 30 -13.08 -4.83 -0.70
N LEU A 31 -12.75 -3.67 -1.28
CA LEU A 31 -13.48 -2.44 -1.01
C LEU A 31 -14.86 -2.47 -1.70
N PRO A 32 -15.96 -2.24 -0.96
CA PRO A 32 -17.27 -2.02 -1.55
C PRO A 32 -17.27 -0.81 -2.50
N ALA A 33 -18.07 -0.86 -3.56
CA ALA A 33 -18.16 0.22 -4.54
C ALA A 33 -18.45 1.60 -3.92
N GLN A 34 -19.27 1.63 -2.87
CA GLN A 34 -19.55 2.85 -2.12
C GLN A 34 -18.29 3.44 -1.46
N GLN A 35 -17.50 2.61 -0.77
CA GLN A 35 -16.26 3.07 -0.14
C GLN A 35 -15.24 3.53 -1.19
N GLN A 36 -15.20 2.89 -2.35
CA GLN A 36 -14.33 3.30 -3.45
C GLN A 36 -14.69 4.72 -3.95
N ALA A 37 -15.99 5.00 -4.10
CA ALA A 37 -16.48 6.32 -4.49
C ALA A 37 -16.22 7.38 -3.40
N GLU A 38 -16.39 7.03 -2.12
CA GLU A 38 -16.09 7.92 -0.99
C GLU A 38 -14.59 8.26 -0.93
N ILE A 39 -13.71 7.28 -1.16
CA ILE A 39 -12.26 7.48 -1.24
C ILE A 39 -11.89 8.41 -2.40
N GLU A 40 -12.46 8.18 -3.58
CA GLU A 40 -12.21 9.03 -4.76
C GLU A 40 -12.66 10.47 -4.52
N HIS A 41 -13.88 10.65 -4.00
CA HIS A 41 -14.41 11.96 -3.66
C HIS A 41 -13.53 12.66 -2.59
N SER A 42 -13.15 11.94 -1.55
CA SER A 42 -12.30 12.48 -0.47
C SER A 42 -10.94 12.92 -1.00
N ARG A 43 -10.29 12.11 -1.84
CA ARG A 43 -9.01 12.46 -2.47
C ARG A 43 -9.11 13.75 -3.30
N LYS A 44 -10.20 13.92 -4.04
CA LYS A 44 -10.46 15.16 -4.80
C LYS A 44 -10.63 16.36 -3.87
N THR A 45 -11.49 16.24 -2.86
CA THR A 45 -11.71 17.32 -1.88
C THR A 45 -10.43 17.72 -1.16
N ILE A 46 -9.61 16.74 -0.75
CA ILE A 46 -8.31 16.98 -0.12
C ILE A 46 -7.37 17.72 -1.09
N ALA A 47 -7.33 17.32 -2.36
CA ALA A 47 -6.53 17.99 -3.37
C ALA A 47 -6.97 19.45 -3.56
N ASP A 48 -8.28 19.71 -3.58
CA ASP A 48 -8.84 21.07 -3.70
C ASP A 48 -8.54 21.93 -2.46
N ILE A 49 -8.50 21.35 -1.25
CA ILE A 49 -8.08 22.02 -0.02
C ILE A 49 -6.59 22.40 -0.11
N ILE A 50 -5.73 21.44 -0.46
CA ILE A 50 -4.28 21.64 -0.54
C ILE A 50 -3.94 22.68 -1.62
N ALA A 51 -4.68 22.69 -2.74
CA ALA A 51 -4.54 23.68 -3.80
C ALA A 51 -5.06 25.08 -3.41
N GLY A 52 -5.71 25.22 -2.25
CA GLY A 52 -6.31 26.48 -1.79
C GLY A 52 -7.59 26.87 -2.51
N HIS A 53 -8.20 25.95 -3.27
CA HIS A 53 -9.48 26.17 -3.95
C HIS A 53 -10.66 26.11 -2.99
N THR A 54 -10.51 25.40 -1.87
CA THR A 54 -11.54 25.28 -0.85
C THR A 54 -11.04 25.80 0.49
N PRO A 55 -11.68 26.84 1.08
CA PRO A 55 -11.28 27.38 2.37
C PRO A 55 -11.87 26.52 3.50
N CYS A 56 -11.36 25.30 3.67
CA CYS A 56 -11.69 24.47 4.83
C CYS A 56 -10.43 23.82 5.40
N LEU A 57 -10.48 23.48 6.68
CA LEU A 57 -9.37 22.85 7.40
C LEU A 57 -9.46 21.32 7.27
N LEU A 58 -8.38 20.67 6.88
CA LEU A 58 -8.27 19.22 6.88
C LEU A 58 -7.93 18.71 8.28
N VAL A 59 -8.68 17.74 8.79
CA VAL A 59 -8.47 17.10 10.10
C VAL A 59 -8.26 15.60 9.90
N SER A 60 -7.10 15.08 10.30
CA SER A 60 -6.81 13.65 10.36
C SER A 60 -6.85 13.19 11.82
N GLY A 61 -7.78 12.29 12.15
CA GLY A 61 -7.89 11.64 13.46
C GLY A 61 -7.13 10.32 13.52
#